data_AF-A0A3C1DHE7-F1
#
_entry.id   AF-A0A3C1DHE7-F1
#
_cell.length_a   1.000
_cell.length_b   1.000
_cell.length_c   1.000
_cell.angle_alpha   90.00
_cell.angle_beta   90.00
_cell.angle_gamma   90.00
#
_symmetry.space_group_name_H-M   'P 1'
#
loop_
_entity.id
_entity.type
_entity.pdbx_description
1 polymer ?
#
loop_
_entity_poly.entity_id
_entity_poly.type
_entity_poly.pdbx_seq_one_letter_code
_entity_poly.pdbx_strand_id
1 'polypeptide(L)'
;CSITASQAGDDNYNAATDVTQTFAIGKADQTITFTQPADVTFGVSSVSLDATASSGLTVSFVSNDTSVCTVVGSAATIVGAGACSITASQAGSDNYNPAPDITRTFAAGQSAQTTTFELPSRYSVEAGTMPLTATATSGLTVTFTSQTPSVCAVSGATAQLLTSGICTITAEQAGNANFSAAPPVDSSASIEPLPPQLVDLCSPGGSCADADLAGIDLAGVDMAGIDFAGANFVGANLTGANFTGANLTGANFTGVAAQSVVLKSANLTGANFTGVDLTGISLKKAVILNTDFTGANLRGVDFTKVKYVSTTRGDSRLTLRRVTFTNANLRDTKFAWMKLADVNFTGADLRKAKMKGVIVSGGSGVRANLRSVDLSYATLKNTDYSQADFTRANLRHARFLNVKLAGATLYKAKLGGTKFRKTSLKLTIRGPGGRAASTVTPAPQAPVSPQPTKPVIPKSQDSPSTTPPQSAPTESASPQPTENGSDSPGD
;
A
#
# COMPACT_ATOMS: atom_id res chain seq x y z
N CYS A 1 5.77 -53.84 -44.93
CA CYS A 1 4.50 -54.04 -45.66
C CYS A 1 4.66 -55.28 -46.54
N SER A 2 3.66 -56.16 -46.61
CA SER A 2 3.64 -57.30 -47.52
C SER A 2 2.43 -57.19 -48.44
N ILE A 3 2.65 -57.32 -49.74
CA ILE A 3 1.56 -57.41 -50.72
C ILE A 3 1.69 -58.77 -51.38
N THR A 4 0.59 -59.53 -51.33
CA THR A 4 0.49 -60.84 -51.96
C THR A 4 -0.37 -60.73 -53.20
N ALA A 5 0.20 -61.06 -54.34
CA ALA A 5 -0.54 -61.24 -55.59
C ALA A 5 -0.92 -62.71 -55.70
N SER A 6 -2.23 -62.97 -55.80
CA SER A 6 -2.82 -64.29 -55.91
C SER A 6 -3.69 -64.38 -57.17
N GLN A 7 -3.64 -65.50 -57.88
CA GLN A 7 -4.53 -65.77 -59.02
C GLN A 7 -5.13 -67.17 -58.88
N ALA A 8 -6.46 -67.23 -58.74
CA ALA A 8 -7.18 -68.49 -58.75
C ALA A 8 -7.11 -69.14 -60.14
N GLY A 9 -7.13 -70.48 -60.17
CA GLY A 9 -7.10 -71.26 -61.41
C GLY A 9 -8.44 -71.26 -62.14
N ASP A 10 -8.44 -71.83 -63.33
CA ASP A 10 -9.62 -72.07 -64.15
C ASP A 10 -9.63 -73.51 -64.70
N ASP A 11 -10.57 -73.80 -65.60
CA ASP A 11 -10.78 -75.14 -66.17
C ASP A 11 -9.56 -75.70 -66.93
N ASN A 12 -8.62 -74.83 -67.35
CA ASN A 12 -7.46 -75.23 -68.13
C ASN A 12 -6.13 -75.04 -67.38
N TYR A 13 -6.10 -74.26 -66.29
CA TYR A 13 -4.89 -73.97 -65.52
C TYR A 13 -5.14 -73.99 -64.00
N ASN A 14 -4.27 -74.69 -63.27
CA ASN A 14 -4.26 -74.66 -61.81
C ASN A 14 -4.02 -73.24 -61.27
N ALA A 15 -4.48 -72.96 -60.05
CA ALA A 15 -4.23 -71.67 -59.38
C ALA A 15 -2.72 -71.36 -59.35
N ALA A 16 -2.38 -70.11 -59.69
CA ALA A 16 -1.00 -69.68 -59.66
C ALA A 16 -0.52 -69.62 -58.21
N THR A 17 0.73 -70.03 -57.97
CA THR A 17 1.35 -69.89 -56.66
C THR A 17 1.39 -68.43 -56.27
N ASP A 18 0.81 -68.09 -55.12
CA ASP A 18 0.83 -66.73 -54.60
C ASP A 18 2.26 -66.20 -54.48
N VAL A 19 2.48 -65.00 -55.00
CA VAL A 19 3.76 -64.30 -54.91
C VAL A 19 3.59 -63.18 -53.89
N THR A 20 4.30 -63.29 -52.77
CA THR A 20 4.36 -62.24 -51.77
C THR A 20 5.63 -61.42 -51.96
N GLN A 21 5.47 -60.10 -52.12
CA GLN A 21 6.57 -59.16 -52.07
C GLN A 21 6.51 -58.35 -50.78
N THR A 22 7.62 -58.33 -50.07
CA THR A 22 7.79 -57.53 -48.85
C THR A 22 8.74 -56.38 -49.11
N PHE A 23 8.36 -55.20 -48.66
CA PHE A 23 9.24 -54.03 -48.61
C PHE A 23 9.14 -53.36 -47.24
N ALA A 24 10.26 -52.78 -46.80
CA ALA A 24 10.32 -52.01 -45.58
C ALA A 24 9.71 -50.61 -45.81
N ILE A 25 8.87 -50.18 -44.88
CA ILE A 25 8.48 -48.77 -44.78
C ILE A 25 9.28 -48.23 -43.60
N GLY A 26 10.26 -47.38 -43.89
CA GLY A 26 11.04 -46.69 -42.85
C GLY A 26 10.20 -45.61 -42.17
N LYS A 27 10.59 -45.26 -40.95
CA LYS A 27 10.04 -44.08 -40.26
C LYS A 27 10.46 -42.81 -41.00
N ALA A 28 9.61 -41.78 -40.97
CA ALA A 28 9.94 -40.46 -41.50
C ALA A 28 10.81 -39.68 -40.49
N ASP A 29 11.76 -38.89 -40.97
CA ASP A 29 12.46 -37.94 -40.13
C ASP A 29 11.56 -36.75 -39.78
N GLN A 30 11.82 -36.13 -38.63
CA GLN A 30 11.09 -34.98 -38.16
C GLN A 30 12.03 -33.96 -37.54
N THR A 31 11.57 -32.71 -37.44
CA THR A 31 12.37 -31.58 -36.94
C THR A 31 11.64 -30.85 -35.82
N ILE A 32 12.39 -30.18 -34.96
CA ILE A 32 11.86 -29.24 -33.96
C ILE A 32 12.06 -27.81 -34.48
N THR A 33 11.07 -26.95 -34.27
CA THR A 33 11.23 -25.50 -34.36
C THR A 33 11.06 -24.94 -32.95
N PHE A 34 12.13 -24.40 -32.36
CA PHE A 34 12.11 -23.78 -31.02
C PHE A 34 12.41 -22.28 -31.13
N THR A 35 11.39 -21.47 -30.82
CA THR A 35 11.46 -20.00 -30.84
C THR A 35 12.39 -19.51 -29.73
N GLN A 36 13.31 -18.58 -30.07
CA GLN A 36 14.23 -17.97 -29.10
C GLN A 36 13.43 -17.18 -28.05
N PRO A 37 13.51 -17.55 -26.75
CA PRO A 37 12.92 -16.74 -25.70
C PRO A 37 13.65 -15.39 -25.60
N ALA A 38 12.92 -14.33 -25.26
CA ALA A 38 13.50 -13.02 -25.01
C ALA A 38 14.23 -12.98 -23.67
N ASP A 39 15.24 -12.12 -23.57
CA ASP A 39 15.93 -11.85 -22.30
C ASP A 39 14.95 -11.24 -21.28
N VAL A 40 15.11 -11.64 -20.03
CA VAL A 40 14.28 -11.23 -18.90
C VAL A 40 15.14 -10.81 -17.72
N THR A 41 14.52 -10.37 -16.64
CA THR A 41 15.19 -10.11 -15.36
C THR A 41 14.71 -11.09 -14.29
N PHE A 42 15.53 -11.30 -13.27
CA PHE A 42 15.14 -12.07 -12.09
C PHE A 42 13.87 -11.49 -11.45
N GLY A 43 12.94 -12.37 -11.07
CA GLY A 43 11.65 -12.01 -10.45
C GLY A 43 10.45 -11.96 -11.40
N VAL A 44 10.62 -12.26 -12.70
CA VAL A 44 9.47 -12.50 -13.60
C VAL A 44 8.73 -13.79 -13.22
N SER A 45 7.40 -13.82 -13.40
CA SER A 45 6.57 -14.95 -12.98
C SER A 45 6.88 -16.26 -13.72
N SER A 46 7.07 -16.19 -15.04
CA SER A 46 7.46 -17.31 -15.89
C SER A 46 7.79 -16.83 -17.30
N VAL A 47 8.62 -17.58 -18.01
CA VAL A 47 8.91 -17.42 -19.44
C VAL A 47 8.21 -18.54 -20.20
N SER A 48 7.40 -18.18 -21.21
CA SER A 48 6.74 -19.17 -22.07
C SER A 48 7.75 -19.76 -23.05
N LEU A 49 7.75 -21.09 -23.18
CA LEU A 49 8.55 -21.83 -24.15
C LEU A 49 7.64 -22.26 -25.30
N ASP A 50 8.03 -21.92 -26.52
CA ASP A 50 7.24 -22.23 -27.72
C ASP A 50 8.09 -23.04 -28.69
N ALA A 51 7.76 -24.33 -28.80
CA ALA A 51 8.36 -25.23 -29.76
C ALA A 51 7.33 -26.17 -30.38
N THR A 52 7.55 -26.51 -31.64
CA THR A 52 6.70 -27.42 -32.41
C THR A 52 7.56 -28.49 -33.09
N ALA A 53 7.03 -29.71 -33.22
CA ALA A 53 7.63 -30.76 -34.03
C ALA A 53 6.90 -30.87 -35.38
N SER A 54 7.63 -31.11 -36.48
CA SER A 54 7.03 -31.24 -37.82
C SER A 54 6.08 -32.43 -37.96
N SER A 55 6.14 -33.41 -37.06
CA SER A 55 5.22 -34.54 -36.95
C SER A 55 3.90 -34.21 -36.22
N GLY A 56 3.81 -33.05 -35.58
CA GLY A 56 2.71 -32.70 -34.67
C GLY A 56 2.80 -33.34 -33.27
N LEU A 57 3.86 -34.11 -32.97
CA LEU A 57 4.09 -34.68 -31.64
C LEU A 57 4.49 -33.59 -30.63
N THR A 58 4.15 -33.81 -29.36
CA THR A 58 4.49 -32.88 -28.28
C THR A 58 6.00 -32.80 -28.07
N VAL A 59 6.51 -31.57 -27.93
CA VAL A 59 7.91 -31.29 -27.59
C VAL A 59 8.05 -31.20 -26.07
N SER A 60 9.07 -31.84 -25.52
CA SER A 60 9.45 -31.72 -24.11
C SER A 60 10.60 -30.74 -23.93
N PHE A 61 10.63 -30.06 -22.79
CA PHE A 61 11.67 -29.09 -22.46
C PHE A 61 12.42 -29.50 -21.19
N VAL A 62 13.73 -29.33 -21.19
CA VAL A 62 14.60 -29.59 -20.04
C VAL A 62 15.53 -28.39 -19.85
N SER A 63 15.65 -27.91 -18.61
CA SER A 63 16.68 -26.92 -18.28
C SER A 63 18.04 -27.59 -18.19
N ASN A 64 19.04 -26.96 -18.80
CA ASN A 64 20.44 -27.37 -18.71
C ASN A 64 21.14 -26.73 -17.50
N ASP A 65 20.54 -25.71 -16.89
CA ASP A 65 21.04 -25.05 -15.68
C ASP A 65 19.89 -24.72 -14.72
N THR A 66 19.61 -25.66 -13.82
CA THR A 66 18.57 -25.51 -12.82
C THR A 66 18.91 -24.50 -11.72
N SER A 67 20.14 -23.98 -11.66
CA SER A 67 20.52 -22.90 -10.75
C SER A 67 20.09 -21.53 -11.27
N VAL A 68 19.84 -21.41 -12.58
CA VAL A 68 19.36 -20.19 -13.24
C VAL A 68 17.87 -20.30 -13.58
N CYS A 69 17.42 -21.43 -14.12
CA CYS A 69 16.02 -21.63 -14.48
C CYS A 69 15.56 -23.08 -14.38
N THR A 70 14.33 -23.31 -13.95
CA THR A 70 13.67 -24.63 -13.93
C THR A 70 12.53 -24.66 -14.94
N VAL A 71 12.17 -25.84 -15.45
CA VAL A 71 11.11 -25.97 -16.46
C VAL A 71 10.03 -26.94 -16.00
N VAL A 72 8.77 -26.56 -16.17
CA VAL A 72 7.59 -27.41 -15.95
C VAL A 72 6.65 -27.24 -17.14
N GLY A 73 6.40 -28.32 -17.89
CA GLY A 73 5.64 -28.25 -19.14
C GLY A 73 6.32 -27.29 -20.13
N SER A 74 5.58 -26.31 -20.62
CA SER A 74 6.06 -25.26 -21.53
C SER A 74 6.40 -23.94 -20.83
N ALA A 75 6.63 -23.95 -19.51
CA ALA A 75 6.97 -22.76 -18.75
C ALA A 75 8.32 -22.90 -18.06
N ALA A 76 9.19 -21.92 -18.26
CA ALA A 76 10.44 -21.77 -17.50
C ALA A 76 10.27 -20.76 -16.36
N THR A 77 10.73 -21.11 -15.17
CA THR A 77 10.78 -20.25 -14.00
C THR A 77 12.21 -19.83 -13.76
N ILE A 78 12.47 -18.53 -13.63
CA ILE A 78 13.81 -17.99 -13.35
C ILE A 78 14.04 -18.06 -11.83
N VAL A 79 15.05 -18.84 -11.43
CA VAL A 79 15.44 -19.04 -10.03
C VAL A 79 16.74 -18.33 -9.66
N GLY A 80 17.51 -17.89 -10.66
CA GLY A 80 18.70 -17.05 -10.48
C GLY A 80 18.95 -16.16 -11.70
N ALA A 81 19.68 -15.07 -11.51
CA ALA A 81 20.21 -14.30 -12.64
C ALA A 81 21.41 -15.04 -13.25
N GLY A 82 21.51 -15.02 -14.58
CA GLY A 82 22.50 -15.79 -15.33
C GLY A 82 22.02 -16.11 -16.74
N ALA A 83 22.69 -17.04 -17.42
CA ALA A 83 22.27 -17.52 -18.73
C ALA A 83 21.36 -18.74 -18.57
N CYS A 84 20.06 -18.59 -18.85
CA CYS A 84 19.12 -19.72 -18.82
C CYS A 84 19.23 -20.49 -20.13
N SER A 85 19.67 -21.74 -20.05
CA SER A 85 19.84 -22.65 -21.20
C SER A 85 18.81 -23.78 -21.12
N ILE A 86 18.03 -23.97 -22.19
CA ILE A 86 16.94 -24.96 -22.25
C ILE A 86 17.05 -25.77 -23.53
N THR A 87 16.93 -27.08 -23.41
CA THR A 87 16.90 -28.04 -24.52
C THR A 87 15.47 -28.50 -24.79
N ALA A 88 15.06 -28.44 -26.06
CA ALA A 88 13.79 -28.96 -26.56
C ALA A 88 14.04 -30.28 -27.29
N SER A 89 13.27 -31.32 -26.94
CA SER A 89 13.45 -32.70 -27.40
C SER A 89 12.14 -33.35 -27.87
N GLN A 90 12.24 -34.27 -28.83
CA GLN A 90 11.13 -35.05 -29.35
C GLN A 90 11.62 -36.47 -29.67
N ALA A 91 11.04 -37.48 -29.01
CA ALA A 91 11.55 -38.85 -28.97
C ALA A 91 11.13 -39.77 -30.14
N GLY A 92 10.43 -39.26 -31.16
CA GLY A 92 9.87 -40.11 -32.21
C GLY A 92 8.49 -40.69 -31.91
N SER A 93 8.03 -41.56 -32.80
CA SER A 93 6.88 -42.46 -32.63
C SER A 93 7.10 -43.72 -33.46
N ASP A 94 6.07 -44.55 -33.64
CA ASP A 94 6.14 -45.69 -34.55
C ASP A 94 6.33 -45.27 -36.02
N ASN A 95 5.92 -44.05 -36.37
CA ASN A 95 5.98 -43.53 -37.73
C ASN A 95 7.10 -42.52 -37.97
N TYR A 96 7.71 -41.98 -36.90
CA TYR A 96 8.75 -40.96 -37.03
C TYR A 96 10.00 -41.24 -36.17
N ASN A 97 11.19 -40.95 -36.70
CA ASN A 97 12.46 -41.02 -35.98
C ASN A 97 12.59 -39.85 -34.98
N PRO A 98 13.29 -39.98 -33.83
CA PRO A 98 13.54 -38.85 -32.94
C PRO A 98 14.08 -37.61 -33.66
N ALA A 99 13.58 -36.44 -33.31
CA ALA A 99 14.10 -35.18 -33.86
C ALA A 99 15.45 -34.83 -33.22
N PRO A 100 16.38 -34.17 -33.94
CA PRO A 100 17.55 -33.56 -33.32
C PRO A 100 17.13 -32.51 -32.28
N ASP A 101 17.74 -32.56 -31.09
CA ASP A 101 17.48 -31.62 -30.01
C ASP A 101 17.90 -30.18 -30.38
N ILE A 102 17.16 -29.19 -29.89
CA ILE A 102 17.50 -27.77 -30.05
C ILE A 102 17.66 -27.12 -28.68
N THR A 103 18.82 -26.51 -28.45
CA THR A 103 19.08 -25.73 -27.23
C THR A 103 18.96 -24.24 -27.53
N ARG A 104 18.28 -23.50 -26.65
CA ARG A 104 18.20 -22.04 -26.67
C ARG A 104 18.69 -21.48 -25.35
N THR A 105 19.42 -20.37 -25.43
CA THR A 105 19.92 -19.64 -24.27
C THR A 105 19.44 -18.20 -24.32
N PHE A 106 18.94 -17.69 -23.19
CA PHE A 106 18.57 -16.28 -23.03
C PHE A 106 19.07 -15.77 -21.68
N ALA A 107 19.27 -14.46 -21.57
CA ALA A 107 19.75 -13.84 -20.35
C ALA A 107 18.61 -13.64 -19.35
N ALA A 108 18.86 -14.06 -18.10
CA ALA A 108 18.15 -13.61 -16.92
C ALA A 108 19.02 -12.56 -16.21
N GLY A 109 18.82 -11.29 -16.53
CA GLY A 109 19.56 -10.18 -15.91
C GLY A 109 19.22 -10.02 -14.42
N GLN A 110 20.11 -9.35 -13.69
CA GLN A 110 19.82 -8.94 -12.31
C GLN A 110 18.63 -7.99 -12.24
N SER A 111 17.85 -8.09 -11.18
CA SER A 111 16.75 -7.16 -10.92
C SER A 111 17.28 -5.88 -10.25
N ALA A 112 16.85 -4.72 -10.73
CA ALA A 112 17.20 -3.45 -10.10
C ALA A 112 16.52 -3.32 -8.74
N GLN A 113 17.21 -2.71 -7.79
CA GLN A 113 16.72 -2.51 -6.43
C GLN A 113 16.97 -1.09 -5.93
N THR A 114 16.24 -0.70 -4.89
CA THR A 114 16.35 0.63 -4.28
C THR A 114 16.50 0.52 -2.78
N THR A 115 17.26 1.46 -2.19
CA THR A 115 17.43 1.61 -0.74
C THR A 115 16.56 2.77 -0.24
N THR A 116 15.95 2.60 0.92
CA THR A 116 15.27 3.67 1.67
C THR A 116 15.99 3.87 2.99
N PHE A 117 16.46 5.08 3.23
CA PHE A 117 17.16 5.49 4.45
C PHE A 117 16.83 6.95 4.74
N GLU A 118 16.45 7.26 5.98
CA GLU A 118 16.12 8.61 6.43
C GLU A 118 16.52 8.74 7.91
N LEU A 119 17.30 9.76 8.23
CA LEU A 119 17.59 10.17 9.60
C LEU A 119 16.54 11.18 10.09
N PRO A 120 16.30 11.27 11.42
CA PRO A 120 15.50 12.34 11.98
C PRO A 120 16.16 13.71 11.71
N SER A 121 15.35 14.76 11.55
CA SER A 121 15.87 16.10 11.24
C SER A 121 16.73 16.70 12.34
N ARG A 122 16.44 16.34 13.59
CA ARG A 122 17.20 16.74 14.78
C ARG A 122 17.33 15.54 15.69
N TYR A 123 18.45 15.43 16.39
CA TYR A 123 18.71 14.42 17.40
C TYR A 123 19.50 15.05 18.54
N SER A 124 19.34 14.54 19.77
CA SER A 124 20.06 15.11 20.90
C SER A 124 21.43 14.46 21.09
N VAL A 125 22.45 15.27 21.38
CA VAL A 125 23.81 14.78 21.62
C VAL A 125 23.88 13.96 22.92
N GLU A 126 23.03 14.28 23.89
CA GLU A 126 22.87 13.57 25.17
C GLU A 126 22.38 12.13 25.00
N ALA A 127 21.94 11.76 23.80
CA ALA A 127 21.63 10.38 23.48
C ALA A 127 22.83 9.45 23.46
N GLY A 128 24.02 9.99 23.17
CA GLY A 128 25.26 9.24 22.99
C GLY A 128 25.30 8.35 21.74
N THR A 129 24.20 7.70 21.38
CA THR A 129 24.07 6.87 20.18
C THR A 129 22.71 7.03 19.50
N MET A 130 22.67 6.79 18.20
CA MET A 130 21.48 6.85 17.35
C MET A 130 21.40 5.55 16.53
N PRO A 131 20.30 4.78 16.61
CA PRO A 131 20.12 3.60 15.79
C PRO A 131 19.90 3.97 14.32
N LEU A 132 20.44 3.17 13.41
CA LEU A 132 20.33 3.34 11.96
C LEU A 132 19.48 2.22 11.37
N THR A 133 18.41 2.59 10.69
CA THR A 133 17.51 1.64 10.01
C THR A 133 17.37 2.01 8.55
N ALA A 134 17.62 1.06 7.66
CA ALA A 134 17.40 1.20 6.23
C ALA A 134 16.82 -0.10 5.66
N THR A 135 16.09 0.03 4.57
CA THR A 135 15.49 -1.13 3.87
C THR A 135 15.86 -1.12 2.41
N ALA A 136 16.22 -2.27 1.87
CA ALA A 136 16.38 -2.49 0.44
C ALA A 136 15.19 -3.27 -0.12
N THR A 137 14.73 -2.96 -1.34
CA THR A 137 13.60 -3.67 -1.97
C THR A 137 13.87 -5.15 -2.25
N SER A 138 15.13 -5.58 -2.21
CA SER A 138 15.55 -6.98 -2.30
C SER A 138 15.51 -7.74 -0.97
N GLY A 139 15.34 -7.03 0.16
CA GLY A 139 15.49 -7.60 1.50
C GLY A 139 16.93 -7.83 1.94
N LEU A 140 17.93 -7.42 1.13
CA LEU A 140 19.35 -7.54 1.49
C LEU A 140 19.75 -6.52 2.57
N THR A 141 20.76 -6.87 3.37
CA THR A 141 21.31 -6.01 4.41
C THR A 141 21.92 -4.74 3.81
N VAL A 142 21.72 -3.62 4.50
CA VAL A 142 22.26 -2.29 4.17
C VAL A 142 23.43 -2.00 5.10
N THR A 143 24.50 -1.41 4.57
CA THR A 143 25.66 -0.95 5.32
C THR A 143 25.67 0.56 5.45
N PHE A 144 26.27 1.08 6.52
CA PHE A 144 26.28 2.51 6.83
C PHE A 144 27.69 3.05 6.98
N THR A 145 27.91 4.27 6.48
CA THR A 145 29.19 4.98 6.59
C THR A 145 28.93 6.43 6.96
N SER A 146 29.67 6.95 7.96
CA SER A 146 29.61 8.39 8.29
C SER A 146 30.46 9.20 7.32
N GLN A 147 29.87 10.26 6.75
CA GLN A 147 30.61 11.28 6.03
C GLN A 147 31.19 12.36 6.96
N THR A 148 30.69 12.44 8.19
CA THR A 148 31.08 13.44 9.19
C THR A 148 31.57 12.76 10.47
N PRO A 149 32.69 12.00 10.43
CA PRO A 149 33.16 11.19 11.55
C PRO A 149 33.53 11.99 12.82
N SER A 150 33.74 13.31 12.70
CA SER A 150 33.96 14.21 13.84
C SER A 150 32.68 14.57 14.60
N VAL A 151 31.51 14.47 13.95
CA VAL A 151 30.20 14.73 14.56
C VAL A 151 29.56 13.42 15.02
N CYS A 152 29.63 12.39 14.17
CA CYS A 152 29.10 11.08 14.47
C CYS A 152 29.94 9.98 13.82
N ALA A 153 30.26 8.94 14.58
CA ALA A 153 30.97 7.75 14.09
C ALA A 153 29.99 6.59 13.92
N VAL A 154 30.16 5.76 12.89
CA VAL A 154 29.25 4.62 12.63
C VAL A 154 29.94 3.31 12.99
N SER A 155 29.22 2.44 13.70
CA SER A 155 29.61 1.07 14.02
C SER A 155 28.42 0.15 13.80
N GLY A 156 28.47 -0.66 12.73
CA GLY A 156 27.35 -1.52 12.33
C GLY A 156 26.10 -0.69 12.01
N ALA A 157 25.01 -0.95 12.73
CA ALA A 157 23.73 -0.25 12.60
C ALA A 157 23.53 0.86 13.64
N THR A 158 24.61 1.38 14.24
CA THR A 158 24.56 2.42 15.26
C THR A 158 25.50 3.56 14.92
N ALA A 159 25.02 4.80 15.04
CA ALA A 159 25.85 6.00 15.00
C ALA A 159 26.13 6.48 16.43
N GLN A 160 27.38 6.55 16.84
CA GLN A 160 27.82 7.23 18.05
C GLN A 160 27.85 8.74 17.81
N LEU A 161 27.24 9.52 18.69
CA LEU A 161 27.17 10.97 18.61
C LEU A 161 28.27 11.59 19.47
N LEU A 162 29.15 12.37 18.85
CA LEU A 162 30.36 12.86 19.49
C LEU A 162 30.22 14.31 19.93
N THR A 163 29.59 15.14 19.11
CA THR A 163 29.40 16.56 19.39
C THR A 163 28.21 17.12 18.61
N SER A 164 27.77 18.32 18.97
CA SER A 164 26.77 19.06 18.21
C SER A 164 27.28 19.42 16.81
N GLY A 165 26.44 19.29 15.80
CA GLY A 165 26.79 19.54 14.39
C GLY A 165 25.91 18.74 13.44
N ILE A 166 26.21 18.78 12.14
CA ILE A 166 25.48 17.97 11.17
C ILE A 166 26.12 16.59 11.05
N CYS A 167 25.36 15.56 11.39
CA CYS A 167 25.73 14.16 11.19
C CYS A 167 25.18 13.70 9.84
N THR A 168 26.05 13.40 8.86
CA THR A 168 25.68 12.87 7.54
C THR A 168 26.14 11.43 7.40
N ILE A 169 25.22 10.54 7.04
CA ILE A 169 25.46 9.10 6.88
C ILE A 169 25.02 8.67 5.48
N THR A 170 25.82 7.83 4.84
CA THR A 170 25.49 7.14 3.59
C THR A 170 25.04 5.72 3.91
N ALA A 171 23.88 5.33 3.38
CA ALA A 171 23.40 3.95 3.37
C ALA A 171 23.65 3.31 2.00
N GLU A 172 24.33 2.16 1.98
CA GLU A 172 24.73 1.46 0.77
C GLU A 172 24.22 0.02 0.74
N GLN A 173 23.83 -0.45 -0.45
CA GLN A 173 23.43 -1.84 -0.68
C GLN A 173 24.13 -2.33 -1.96
N ALA A 174 25.08 -3.25 -1.79
CA ALA A 174 25.99 -3.69 -2.86
C ALA A 174 25.37 -4.68 -3.88
N GLY A 175 24.12 -5.09 -3.69
CA GLY A 175 23.48 -6.15 -4.44
C GLY A 175 23.97 -7.55 -4.09
N ASN A 176 23.63 -8.52 -4.95
CA ASN A 176 24.11 -9.90 -4.89
C ASN A 176 24.04 -10.52 -6.30
N ALA A 177 24.06 -11.86 -6.40
CA ALA A 177 23.94 -12.56 -7.68
C ALA A 177 22.68 -12.20 -8.47
N ASN A 178 21.55 -11.96 -7.80
CA ASN A 178 20.23 -11.77 -8.41
C ASN A 178 19.77 -10.31 -8.51
N PHE A 179 20.34 -9.43 -7.70
CA PHE A 179 19.98 -8.01 -7.67
C PHE A 179 21.21 -7.12 -7.84
N SER A 180 21.13 -6.13 -8.71
CA SER A 180 22.22 -5.16 -8.98
C SER A 180 22.28 -4.08 -7.90
N ALA A 181 23.46 -3.65 -7.44
CA ALA A 181 23.62 -2.65 -6.36
C ALA A 181 22.62 -1.48 -6.42
N ALA A 182 22.07 -1.11 -5.26
CA ALA A 182 21.21 0.07 -5.16
C ALA A 182 22.06 1.35 -5.22
N PRO A 183 21.53 2.45 -5.79
CA PRO A 183 22.16 3.77 -5.63
C PRO A 183 22.35 4.12 -4.14
N PRO A 184 23.53 4.61 -3.71
CA PRO A 184 23.75 5.08 -2.34
C PRO A 184 22.77 6.18 -1.95
N VAL A 185 22.36 6.21 -0.68
CA VAL A 185 21.44 7.22 -0.14
C VAL A 185 22.08 7.93 1.03
N ASP A 186 22.25 9.24 0.89
CA ASP A 186 22.76 10.11 1.96
C ASP A 186 21.59 10.71 2.77
N SER A 187 21.75 10.75 4.09
CA SER A 187 20.82 11.42 4.99
C SER A 187 21.56 12.14 6.10
N SER A 188 21.01 13.27 6.57
CA SER A 188 21.65 14.14 7.55
C SER A 188 20.70 14.48 8.71
N ALA A 189 21.25 14.54 9.92
CA ALA A 189 20.59 14.99 11.15
C ALA A 189 21.34 16.15 11.80
N SER A 190 20.63 17.14 12.34
CA SER A 190 21.22 18.15 13.23
C SER A 190 21.36 17.59 14.64
N ILE A 191 22.58 17.46 15.13
CA ILE A 191 22.90 17.01 16.49
C ILE A 191 23.03 18.25 17.37
N GLU A 192 22.19 18.37 18.39
CA GLU A 192 22.08 19.57 19.23
C GLU A 192 21.73 19.20 20.68
N PRO A 193 22.02 20.04 21.67
CA PRO A 193 21.58 19.77 23.05
C PRO A 193 20.06 19.86 23.22
N LEU A 194 19.54 19.20 24.25
CA LEU A 194 18.15 19.39 24.67
C LEU A 194 17.92 20.76 25.30
N PRO A 195 16.72 21.35 25.16
CA PRO A 195 16.32 22.51 25.95
C PRO A 195 16.46 22.22 27.46
N PRO A 196 16.99 23.14 28.28
CA PRO A 196 17.22 22.89 29.71
C PRO A 196 16.00 22.39 30.48
N GLN A 197 14.80 22.87 30.13
CA GLN A 197 13.54 22.46 30.75
C GLN A 197 13.17 20.99 30.50
N LEU A 198 13.80 20.34 29.52
CA LEU A 198 13.49 18.98 29.10
C LEU A 198 14.57 17.96 29.50
N VAL A 199 15.75 18.40 29.91
CA VAL A 199 16.91 17.52 30.16
C VAL A 199 16.58 16.39 31.15
N ASP A 200 15.88 16.71 32.23
CA ASP A 200 15.55 15.73 33.29
C ASP A 200 14.22 14.99 33.06
N LEU A 201 13.45 15.39 32.04
CA LEU A 201 12.11 14.87 31.75
C LEU A 201 12.09 13.90 30.57
N CYS A 202 13.16 13.92 29.77
CA CYS A 202 13.31 13.08 28.60
C CYS A 202 14.23 11.90 28.92
N SER A 203 14.09 10.82 28.15
CA SER A 203 14.88 9.63 28.39
C SER A 203 16.38 9.91 28.17
N PRO A 204 17.28 9.22 28.88
CA PRO A 204 18.70 9.14 28.50
C PRO A 204 18.76 8.65 27.06
N GLY A 205 19.14 9.51 26.11
CA GLY A 205 18.70 9.31 24.73
C GLY A 205 18.25 10.56 24.02
N GLY A 206 17.96 11.65 24.73
CA GLY A 206 17.56 12.90 24.09
C GLY A 206 16.16 12.88 23.46
N SER A 207 15.45 11.74 23.53
CA SER A 207 14.06 11.59 23.12
C SER A 207 13.14 11.81 24.31
N CYS A 208 12.09 12.57 24.07
CA CYS A 208 11.02 12.86 25.00
C CYS A 208 9.78 12.01 24.68
N ALA A 209 9.97 10.87 24.01
CA ALA A 209 8.90 9.90 23.78
C ALA A 209 8.33 9.41 25.12
N ASP A 210 7.00 9.34 25.16
CA ASP A 210 6.19 8.96 26.33
C ASP A 210 6.43 9.79 27.60
N ALA A 211 7.13 10.93 27.49
CA ALA A 211 7.40 11.81 28.62
C ALA A 211 6.10 12.41 29.18
N ASP A 212 5.98 12.43 30.51
CA ASP A 212 4.91 13.15 31.19
C ASP A 212 5.30 14.63 31.35
N LEU A 213 4.71 15.45 30.48
CA LEU A 213 4.92 16.90 30.40
C LEU A 213 3.62 17.63 30.80
N ALA A 214 2.77 17.00 31.61
CA ALA A 214 1.51 17.61 32.03
C ALA A 214 1.75 18.87 32.87
N GLY A 215 1.05 19.95 32.52
CA GLY A 215 1.09 21.23 33.25
C GLY A 215 2.42 21.99 33.18
N ILE A 216 3.41 21.50 32.45
CA ILE A 216 4.72 22.15 32.34
C ILE A 216 4.61 23.52 31.65
N ASP A 217 5.49 24.45 32.01
CA ASP A 217 5.68 25.70 31.29
C ASP A 217 6.81 25.57 30.26
N LEU A 218 6.43 25.51 28.99
CA LEU A 218 7.33 25.48 27.83
C LEU A 218 7.06 26.66 26.89
N ALA A 219 6.54 27.77 27.43
CA ALA A 219 6.27 28.95 26.63
C ALA A 219 7.54 29.45 25.92
N GLY A 220 7.44 29.63 24.60
CA GLY A 220 8.53 30.11 23.75
C GLY A 220 9.72 29.16 23.57
N VAL A 221 9.68 27.94 24.12
CA VAL A 221 10.79 26.99 24.02
C VAL A 221 10.91 26.46 22.60
N ASP A 222 12.14 26.40 22.09
CA ASP A 222 12.44 25.75 20.81
C ASP A 222 12.59 24.24 20.99
N MET A 223 11.61 23.51 20.48
CA MET A 223 11.51 22.06 20.54
C MET A 223 11.45 21.46 19.12
N ALA A 224 11.99 22.19 18.14
CA ALA A 224 12.00 21.75 16.75
C ALA A 224 12.70 20.40 16.61
N GLY A 225 12.11 19.49 15.82
CA GLY A 225 12.70 18.19 15.49
C GLY A 225 12.84 17.18 16.64
N ILE A 226 12.48 17.54 17.87
CA ILE A 226 12.53 16.62 19.02
C ILE A 226 11.45 15.54 18.86
N ASP A 227 11.78 14.32 19.32
CA ASP A 227 10.84 13.22 19.39
C ASP A 227 10.03 13.26 20.69
N PHE A 228 8.71 13.42 20.54
CA PHE A 228 7.71 13.47 21.60
C PHE A 228 6.57 12.48 21.29
N ALA A 229 6.86 11.38 20.60
CA ALA A 229 5.86 10.35 20.35
C ALA A 229 5.23 9.90 21.67
N GLY A 230 3.89 9.87 21.75
CA GLY A 230 3.17 9.46 22.96
C GLY A 230 3.23 10.44 24.14
N ALA A 231 3.98 11.54 24.05
CA ALA A 231 4.17 12.46 25.16
C ALA A 231 2.85 13.09 25.64
N ASN A 232 2.74 13.28 26.96
CA ASN A 232 1.57 13.85 27.61
C ASN A 232 1.78 15.34 27.89
N PHE A 233 1.15 16.23 27.11
CA PHE A 233 1.18 17.68 27.32
C PHE A 233 -0.07 18.22 28.02
N VAL A 234 -0.87 17.38 28.71
CA VAL A 234 -2.16 17.84 29.27
C VAL A 234 -1.99 19.09 30.13
N GLY A 235 -2.71 20.16 29.79
CA GLY A 235 -2.68 21.43 30.53
C GLY A 235 -1.36 22.20 30.45
N ALA A 236 -0.39 21.79 29.63
CA ALA A 236 0.88 22.49 29.49
C ALA A 236 0.71 23.89 28.87
N ASN A 237 1.59 24.81 29.26
CA ASN A 237 1.71 26.11 28.61
C ASN A 237 2.68 26.00 27.43
N LEU A 238 2.15 25.99 26.20
CA LEU A 238 2.90 25.89 24.95
C LEU A 238 2.82 27.20 24.15
N THR A 239 2.51 28.31 24.82
CA THR A 239 2.35 29.61 24.17
C THR A 239 3.63 30.00 23.45
N GLY A 240 3.55 30.15 22.13
CA GLY A 240 4.69 30.51 21.27
C GLY A 240 5.76 29.43 21.13
N ALA A 241 5.56 28.22 21.66
CA ALA A 241 6.52 27.12 21.54
C ALA A 241 6.72 26.68 20.08
N ASN A 242 7.94 26.25 19.74
CA ASN A 242 8.27 25.81 18.39
C ASN A 242 8.42 24.29 18.31
N PHE A 243 7.49 23.63 17.63
CA PHE A 243 7.53 22.19 17.34
C PHE A 243 7.83 21.93 15.86
N THR A 244 8.57 22.82 15.19
CA THR A 244 8.84 22.66 13.76
C THR A 244 9.54 21.32 13.48
N GLY A 245 8.93 20.46 12.69
CA GLY A 245 9.49 19.14 12.35
C GLY A 245 9.50 18.11 13.49
N ALA A 246 8.95 18.43 14.67
CA ALA A 246 8.91 17.50 15.80
C ALA A 246 8.05 16.26 15.49
N ASN A 247 8.41 15.12 16.07
CA ASN A 247 7.56 13.93 16.05
C ASN A 247 6.60 14.00 17.24
N LEU A 248 5.32 14.16 16.97
CA LEU A 248 4.23 14.31 17.95
C LEU A 248 3.20 13.20 17.76
N THR A 249 3.63 12.05 17.24
CA THR A 249 2.74 10.92 16.97
C THR A 249 2.08 10.45 18.26
N GLY A 250 0.74 10.41 18.32
CA GLY A 250 0.00 9.98 19.49
C GLY A 250 0.05 10.92 20.71
N ALA A 251 0.74 12.06 20.62
CA ALA A 251 0.89 12.99 21.74
C ALA A 251 -0.45 13.60 22.17
N ASN A 252 -0.60 13.84 23.48
CA ASN A 252 -1.83 14.37 24.06
C ASN A 252 -1.72 15.86 24.41
N PHE A 253 -2.47 16.71 23.71
CA PHE A 253 -2.50 18.16 23.91
C PHE A 253 -3.78 18.66 24.58
N THR A 254 -4.56 17.79 25.24
CA THR A 254 -5.82 18.26 25.85
C THR A 254 -5.58 19.37 26.88
N GLY A 255 -6.32 20.47 26.75
CA GLY A 255 -6.26 21.60 27.69
C GLY A 255 -5.01 22.49 27.60
N VAL A 256 -4.15 22.32 26.59
CA VAL A 256 -2.95 23.17 26.44
C VAL A 256 -3.27 24.62 26.11
N ALA A 257 -2.42 25.54 26.57
CA ALA A 257 -2.34 26.89 26.03
C ALA A 257 -1.48 26.87 24.76
N ALA A 258 -2.12 26.91 23.58
CA ALA A 258 -1.47 26.76 22.28
C ALA A 258 -1.41 28.07 21.46
N GLN A 259 -1.59 29.23 22.10
CA GLN A 259 -1.55 30.50 21.38
C GLN A 259 -0.18 30.68 20.70
N SER A 260 -0.18 30.96 19.40
CA SER A 260 1.03 31.15 18.59
C SER A 260 1.99 29.96 18.54
N VAL A 261 1.58 28.74 18.92
CA VAL A 261 2.43 27.55 18.80
C VAL A 261 2.73 27.24 17.33
N VAL A 262 3.96 26.80 17.03
CA VAL A 262 4.41 26.52 15.65
C VAL A 262 4.47 25.02 15.41
N LEU A 263 3.54 24.50 14.59
CA LEU A 263 3.45 23.08 14.22
C LEU A 263 3.87 22.81 12.75
N LYS A 264 4.76 23.64 12.19
CA LYS A 264 5.17 23.51 10.77
C LYS A 264 5.97 22.22 10.60
N SER A 265 5.70 21.45 9.55
CA SER A 265 6.39 20.17 9.27
C SER A 265 6.31 19.09 10.36
N ALA A 266 5.59 19.32 11.46
CA ALA A 266 5.47 18.36 12.56
C ALA A 266 4.67 17.12 12.15
N ASN A 267 4.99 15.96 12.74
CA ASN A 267 4.20 14.75 12.58
C ASN A 267 3.19 14.61 13.73
N LEU A 268 1.93 14.93 13.47
CA LEU A 268 0.83 14.90 14.44
C LEU A 268 -0.04 13.65 14.29
N THR A 269 0.51 12.57 13.72
CA THR A 269 -0.27 11.37 13.43
C THR A 269 -0.88 10.81 14.71
N GLY A 270 -2.21 10.67 14.77
CA GLY A 270 -2.89 10.17 15.96
C GLY A 270 -2.85 11.09 17.19
N ALA A 271 -2.31 12.31 17.09
CA ALA A 271 -2.27 13.25 18.21
C ALA A 271 -3.67 13.72 18.61
N ASN A 272 -3.84 14.10 19.88
CA ASN A 272 -5.11 14.54 20.45
C ASN A 272 -5.08 16.04 20.79
N PHE A 273 -5.86 16.84 20.05
CA PHE A 273 -6.06 18.28 20.25
C PHE A 273 -7.48 18.61 20.74
N THR A 274 -8.12 17.69 21.47
CA THR A 274 -9.51 17.87 21.90
C THR A 274 -9.69 19.15 22.71
N GLY A 275 -10.63 20.00 22.27
CA GLY A 275 -10.99 21.26 22.92
C GLY A 275 -9.94 22.38 22.83
N VAL A 276 -8.82 22.18 22.12
CA VAL A 276 -7.72 23.16 22.08
C VAL A 276 -8.05 24.34 21.17
N ASP A 277 -7.67 25.55 21.57
CA ASP A 277 -7.72 26.72 20.69
C ASP A 277 -6.48 26.78 19.79
N LEU A 278 -6.71 26.50 18.51
CA LEU A 278 -5.73 26.49 17.43
C LEU A 278 -6.04 27.57 16.38
N THR A 279 -6.71 28.65 16.79
CA THR A 279 -7.13 29.73 15.87
C THR A 279 -5.94 30.27 15.08
N GLY A 280 -6.04 30.23 13.75
CA GLY A 280 -5.03 30.78 12.85
C GLY A 280 -3.68 30.04 12.82
N ILE A 281 -3.56 28.88 13.47
CA ILE A 281 -2.29 28.13 13.50
C ILE A 281 -1.81 27.74 12.11
N SER A 282 -0.49 27.67 11.93
CA SER A 282 0.13 27.18 10.69
C SER A 282 0.47 25.70 10.79
N LEU A 283 -0.25 24.87 10.04
CA LEU A 283 0.04 23.44 9.82
C LEU A 283 0.80 23.19 8.51
N LYS A 284 1.58 24.18 8.03
CA LYS A 284 2.31 24.06 6.76
C LYS A 284 3.27 22.87 6.83
N LYS A 285 3.16 21.94 5.88
CA LYS A 285 3.89 20.67 5.75
C LYS A 285 3.69 19.69 6.92
N ALA A 286 2.80 19.95 7.86
CA ALA A 286 2.53 19.03 8.96
C ALA A 286 1.80 17.77 8.45
N VAL A 287 2.05 16.62 9.07
CA VAL A 287 1.29 15.39 8.85
C VAL A 287 0.22 15.30 9.93
N ILE A 288 -1.05 15.16 9.54
CA ILE A 288 -2.18 15.10 10.49
C ILE A 288 -3.07 13.85 10.27
N LEU A 289 -2.44 12.71 9.96
CA LEU A 289 -3.15 11.45 9.76
C LEU A 289 -3.76 10.96 11.09
N ASN A 290 -5.02 10.53 11.10
CA ASN A 290 -5.70 10.04 12.33
C ASN A 290 -5.73 11.05 13.51
N THR A 291 -5.42 12.34 13.30
CA THR A 291 -5.41 13.34 14.39
C THR A 291 -6.83 13.65 14.85
N ASP A 292 -7.01 13.81 16.16
CA ASP A 292 -8.28 14.19 16.77
C ASP A 292 -8.32 15.69 17.11
N PHE A 293 -9.19 16.43 16.43
CA PHE A 293 -9.49 17.84 16.69
C PHE A 293 -10.90 18.03 17.26
N THR A 294 -11.44 17.05 17.98
CA THR A 294 -12.80 17.12 18.54
C THR A 294 -12.99 18.36 19.41
N GLY A 295 -13.98 19.18 19.09
CA GLY A 295 -14.27 20.43 19.79
C GLY A 295 -13.19 21.52 19.67
N ALA A 296 -12.10 21.30 18.92
CA ALA A 296 -11.03 22.27 18.77
C ALA A 296 -11.49 23.51 17.99
N ASN A 297 -10.85 24.65 18.28
CA ASN A 297 -11.07 25.88 17.52
C ASN A 297 -10.00 26.04 16.45
N LEU A 298 -10.34 25.75 15.20
CA LEU A 298 -9.44 25.76 14.03
C LEU A 298 -9.79 26.91 13.06
N ARG A 299 -10.40 27.99 13.56
CA ARG A 299 -10.88 29.08 12.71
C ARG A 299 -9.73 29.66 11.86
N GLY A 300 -9.97 29.77 10.55
CA GLY A 300 -9.04 30.37 9.60
C GLY A 300 -7.81 29.51 9.23
N VAL A 301 -7.70 28.28 9.76
CA VAL A 301 -6.57 27.38 9.45
C VAL A 301 -6.55 26.99 7.97
N ASP A 302 -5.35 27.00 7.39
CA ASP A 302 -5.10 26.66 5.99
C ASP A 302 -4.59 25.21 5.85
N PHE A 303 -5.51 24.27 5.66
CA PHE A 303 -5.18 22.85 5.50
C PHE A 303 -4.57 22.52 4.14
N THR A 304 -4.62 23.43 3.15
CA THR A 304 -4.07 23.17 1.81
C THR A 304 -2.56 22.97 1.78
N LYS A 305 -1.89 23.29 2.89
CA LYS A 305 -0.43 23.21 3.05
C LYS A 305 0.04 22.00 3.82
N VAL A 306 -0.83 21.14 4.34
CA VAL A 306 -0.45 19.93 5.09
C VAL A 306 0.24 18.90 4.18
N LYS A 307 1.12 18.08 4.75
CA LYS A 307 1.85 17.02 4.03
C LYS A 307 0.97 15.77 3.91
N TYR A 308 1.04 15.17 2.73
CA TYR A 308 0.47 13.86 2.45
C TYR A 308 1.44 12.74 2.87
N VAL A 309 0.94 11.71 3.53
CA VAL A 309 1.68 10.46 3.78
C VAL A 309 0.91 9.31 3.12
N SER A 310 1.54 8.67 2.12
CA SER A 310 1.05 7.43 1.53
C SER A 310 1.37 6.28 2.47
N THR A 311 0.37 5.60 3.00
CA THR A 311 0.57 4.38 3.83
C THR A 311 0.21 3.10 3.07
N THR A 312 -0.18 3.18 1.79
CA THR A 312 -0.63 2.02 1.01
C THR A 312 -0.43 2.22 -0.50
N ARG A 313 0.02 1.16 -1.19
CA ARG A 313 0.14 1.08 -2.66
C ARG A 313 -1.26 1.31 -3.28
N GLY A 314 -1.49 2.49 -3.86
CA GLY A 314 -2.76 2.88 -4.49
C GLY A 314 -3.39 4.18 -3.98
N ASP A 315 -2.93 4.71 -2.84
CA ASP A 315 -3.51 5.89 -2.20
C ASP A 315 -2.92 7.23 -2.68
N SER A 316 -2.17 7.21 -3.80
CA SER A 316 -1.16 8.17 -4.29
C SER A 316 -1.55 9.65 -4.39
N ARG A 317 -2.74 10.07 -3.95
CA ARG A 317 -3.25 11.43 -4.06
C ARG A 317 -4.15 11.88 -2.90
N LEU A 318 -4.23 11.14 -1.77
CA LEU A 318 -4.98 11.65 -0.60
C LEU A 318 -4.26 12.86 0.01
N THR A 319 -4.98 13.73 0.70
CA THR A 319 -4.36 14.85 1.43
C THR A 319 -4.60 14.70 2.91
N LEU A 320 -5.83 14.36 3.31
CA LEU A 320 -6.20 14.01 4.67
C LEU A 320 -6.88 12.65 4.70
N ARG A 321 -6.59 11.87 5.73
CA ARG A 321 -7.22 10.56 5.96
C ARG A 321 -7.54 10.38 7.43
N ARG A 322 -8.77 9.94 7.72
CA ARG A 322 -9.21 9.55 9.08
C ARG A 322 -9.03 10.65 10.15
N VAL A 323 -9.06 11.91 9.74
CA VAL A 323 -8.99 13.05 10.66
C VAL A 323 -10.36 13.30 11.28
N THR A 324 -10.41 13.54 12.58
CA THR A 324 -11.65 13.82 13.31
C THR A 324 -11.77 15.31 13.61
N PHE A 325 -12.87 15.92 13.17
CA PHE A 325 -13.24 17.31 13.42
C PHE A 325 -14.61 17.41 14.12
N THR A 326 -15.00 16.39 14.89
CA THR A 326 -16.31 16.34 15.53
C THR A 326 -16.55 17.58 16.39
N ASN A 327 -17.66 18.29 16.18
CA ASN A 327 -18.01 19.54 16.88
C ASN A 327 -16.93 20.66 16.80
N ALA A 328 -15.94 20.55 15.92
CA ALA A 328 -14.86 21.53 15.80
C ALA A 328 -15.34 22.82 15.12
N ASN A 329 -14.71 23.95 15.47
CA ASN A 329 -14.92 25.22 14.77
C ASN A 329 -13.95 25.33 13.59
N LEU A 330 -14.45 25.07 12.38
CA LEU A 330 -13.72 25.12 11.11
C LEU A 330 -14.09 26.34 10.26
N ARG A 331 -14.59 27.42 10.88
CA ARG A 331 -15.00 28.62 10.13
C ARG A 331 -13.82 29.22 9.36
N ASP A 332 -14.11 29.70 8.15
CA ASP A 332 -13.14 30.38 7.29
C ASP A 332 -11.88 29.53 6.93
N THR A 333 -11.90 28.22 7.17
CA THR A 333 -10.79 27.31 6.86
C THR A 333 -10.65 27.06 5.35
N LYS A 334 -9.48 26.57 4.91
CA LYS A 334 -9.20 26.30 3.50
C LYS A 334 -8.89 24.82 3.26
N PHE A 335 -9.69 24.19 2.40
CA PHE A 335 -9.55 22.80 1.93
C PHE A 335 -9.55 22.66 0.39
N ALA A 336 -9.34 23.76 -0.34
CA ALA A 336 -9.54 23.77 -1.80
C ALA A 336 -8.67 22.71 -2.51
N TRP A 337 -9.29 21.95 -3.42
CA TRP A 337 -8.66 20.91 -4.24
C TRP A 337 -8.06 19.71 -3.50
N MET A 338 -8.28 19.62 -2.19
CA MET A 338 -7.77 18.52 -1.38
C MET A 338 -8.57 17.23 -1.59
N LYS A 339 -7.95 16.09 -1.33
CA LYS A 339 -8.63 14.80 -1.21
C LYS A 339 -8.72 14.37 0.24
N LEU A 340 -9.93 14.10 0.70
CA LEU A 340 -10.29 13.77 2.07
C LEU A 340 -10.88 12.37 2.09
N ALA A 341 -10.21 11.42 2.73
CA ALA A 341 -10.73 10.06 2.91
C ALA A 341 -11.12 9.80 4.36
N ASP A 342 -12.33 9.29 4.58
CA ASP A 342 -12.81 8.89 5.91
C ASP A 342 -12.70 10.00 6.97
N VAL A 343 -12.84 11.27 6.56
CA VAL A 343 -12.78 12.42 7.48
C VAL A 343 -14.14 12.62 8.17
N ASN A 344 -14.12 12.90 9.47
CA ASN A 344 -15.33 13.08 10.28
C ASN A 344 -15.57 14.56 10.62
N PHE A 345 -16.54 15.18 9.96
CA PHE A 345 -17.06 16.52 10.19
C PHE A 345 -18.36 16.56 11.01
N THR A 346 -18.71 15.49 11.73
CA THR A 346 -20.00 15.42 12.46
C THR A 346 -20.16 16.60 13.43
N GLY A 347 -21.24 17.37 13.30
CA GLY A 347 -21.52 18.55 14.12
C GLY A 347 -20.55 19.73 13.94
N ALA A 348 -19.55 19.62 13.06
CA ALA A 348 -18.55 20.66 12.86
C ALA A 348 -19.15 21.94 12.26
N ASP A 349 -18.59 23.10 12.62
CA ASP A 349 -18.96 24.39 12.02
C ASP A 349 -18.00 24.77 10.89
N LEU A 350 -18.41 24.53 9.65
CA LEU A 350 -17.67 24.85 8.43
C LEU A 350 -18.18 26.14 7.76
N ARG A 351 -18.81 27.05 8.50
CA ARG A 351 -19.36 28.26 7.89
C ARG A 351 -18.28 29.05 7.17
N LYS A 352 -18.56 29.43 5.93
CA LYS A 352 -17.63 30.16 5.03
C LYS A 352 -16.32 29.44 4.73
N ALA A 353 -16.18 28.15 5.05
CA ALA A 353 -14.99 27.39 4.67
C ALA A 353 -14.86 27.32 3.14
N LYS A 354 -13.62 27.33 2.65
CA LYS A 354 -13.25 27.30 1.23
C LYS A 354 -12.90 25.88 0.83
N MET A 355 -13.86 25.16 0.27
CA MET A 355 -13.74 23.74 -0.09
C MET A 355 -13.94 23.50 -1.60
N LYS A 356 -13.63 24.50 -2.44
CA LYS A 356 -13.74 24.41 -3.90
C LYS A 356 -12.94 23.23 -4.43
N GLY A 357 -13.57 22.39 -5.25
CA GLY A 357 -12.90 21.27 -5.92
C GLY A 357 -12.47 20.13 -4.99
N VAL A 358 -12.86 20.16 -3.71
CA VAL A 358 -12.51 19.09 -2.75
C VAL A 358 -13.08 17.75 -3.21
N ILE A 359 -12.35 16.66 -2.99
CA ILE A 359 -12.84 15.30 -3.18
C ILE A 359 -12.96 14.66 -1.80
N VAL A 360 -14.18 14.38 -1.35
CA VAL A 360 -14.45 13.66 -0.09
C VAL A 360 -14.92 12.25 -0.43
N SER A 361 -14.24 11.23 0.08
CA SER A 361 -14.60 9.82 -0.08
C SER A 361 -14.71 9.13 1.27
N GLY A 362 -15.88 8.60 1.61
CA GLY A 362 -16.11 8.07 2.95
C GLY A 362 -16.26 9.15 4.01
N GLY A 363 -16.46 8.74 5.26
CA GLY A 363 -16.63 9.65 6.40
C GLY A 363 -18.04 10.24 6.55
N SER A 364 -18.17 11.17 7.49
CA SER A 364 -19.45 11.72 7.95
C SER A 364 -19.36 13.24 8.09
N GLY A 365 -20.41 13.94 7.70
CA GLY A 365 -20.70 15.34 8.03
C GLY A 365 -22.11 15.47 8.60
N VAL A 366 -22.59 14.46 9.34
CA VAL A 366 -23.91 14.48 9.97
C VAL A 366 -24.04 15.70 10.88
N ARG A 367 -25.12 16.46 10.75
CA ARG A 367 -25.38 17.73 11.48
C ARG A 367 -24.29 18.81 11.28
N ALA A 368 -23.42 18.68 10.28
CA ALA A 368 -22.40 19.71 10.01
C ALA A 368 -23.06 21.02 9.54
N ASN A 369 -22.53 22.14 10.02
CA ASN A 369 -22.98 23.47 9.62
C ASN A 369 -22.13 23.97 8.44
N LEU A 370 -22.67 23.82 7.24
CA LEU A 370 -22.03 24.14 5.96
C LEU A 370 -22.59 25.44 5.36
N ARG A 371 -23.10 26.35 6.21
CA ARG A 371 -23.75 27.57 5.71
C ARG A 371 -22.73 28.46 5.00
N SER A 372 -23.09 28.92 3.81
CA SER A 372 -22.22 29.75 2.96
C SER A 372 -20.86 29.13 2.64
N VAL A 373 -20.71 27.80 2.75
CA VAL A 373 -19.48 27.10 2.32
C VAL A 373 -19.32 27.20 0.80
N ASP A 374 -18.09 27.27 0.31
CA ASP A 374 -17.81 27.09 -1.12
C ASP A 374 -17.41 25.64 -1.40
N LEU A 375 -18.32 24.87 -2.00
CA LEU A 375 -18.13 23.50 -2.46
C LEU A 375 -18.26 23.43 -4.00
N SER A 376 -18.05 24.55 -4.71
CA SER A 376 -18.11 24.52 -6.16
C SER A 376 -17.09 23.53 -6.73
N TYR A 377 -17.47 22.77 -7.76
CA TYR A 377 -16.67 21.69 -8.37
C TYR A 377 -16.28 20.54 -7.42
N ALA A 378 -16.80 20.51 -6.18
CA ALA A 378 -16.48 19.45 -5.23
C ALA A 378 -17.07 18.09 -5.65
N THR A 379 -16.47 17.02 -5.18
CA THR A 379 -16.98 15.65 -5.34
C THR A 379 -17.12 15.01 -3.97
N LEU A 380 -18.34 14.68 -3.56
CA LEU A 380 -18.64 13.96 -2.34
C LEU A 380 -19.10 12.55 -2.73
N LYS A 381 -18.39 11.53 -2.24
CA LYS A 381 -18.62 10.13 -2.59
C LYS A 381 -18.74 9.27 -1.34
N ASN A 382 -19.77 8.42 -1.27
CA ASN A 382 -19.94 7.44 -0.18
C ASN A 382 -19.92 8.09 1.22
N THR A 383 -20.56 9.24 1.38
CA THR A 383 -20.53 10.03 2.63
C THR A 383 -21.92 10.18 3.24
N ASP A 384 -21.97 10.44 4.54
CA ASP A 384 -23.21 10.77 5.25
C ASP A 384 -23.25 12.24 5.66
N TYR A 385 -24.15 13.03 5.08
CA TYR A 385 -24.41 14.43 5.43
C TYR A 385 -25.85 14.63 5.89
N SER A 386 -26.42 13.61 6.54
CA SER A 386 -27.76 13.70 7.11
C SER A 386 -27.85 14.84 8.13
N GLN A 387 -28.94 15.60 8.09
CA GLN A 387 -29.19 16.77 8.93
C GLN A 387 -28.16 17.91 8.80
N ALA A 388 -27.28 17.89 7.80
CA ALA A 388 -26.33 18.98 7.57
C ALA A 388 -27.02 20.23 7.00
N ASP A 389 -26.50 21.42 7.32
CA ASP A 389 -27.05 22.70 6.86
C ASP A 389 -26.18 23.32 5.75
N PHE A 390 -26.59 23.16 4.50
CA PHE A 390 -25.99 23.78 3.30
C PHE A 390 -26.63 25.13 2.96
N THR A 391 -27.29 25.82 3.89
CA THR A 391 -27.97 27.09 3.58
C THR A 391 -27.00 28.10 2.99
N ARG A 392 -27.34 28.68 1.83
CA ARG A 392 -26.51 29.61 1.04
C ARG A 392 -25.17 29.04 0.56
N ALA A 393 -24.95 27.72 0.65
CA ALA A 393 -23.73 27.09 0.13
C ALA A 393 -23.61 27.28 -1.39
N ASN A 394 -22.38 27.42 -1.88
CA ASN A 394 -22.09 27.36 -3.30
C ASN A 394 -21.80 25.91 -3.70
N LEU A 395 -22.74 25.26 -4.39
CA LEU A 395 -22.64 23.87 -4.83
C LEU A 395 -22.50 23.76 -6.35
N ARG A 396 -22.22 24.86 -7.05
CA ARG A 396 -22.14 24.85 -8.53
C ARG A 396 -21.16 23.81 -9.04
N HIS A 397 -21.60 23.00 -10.00
CA HIS A 397 -20.82 21.89 -10.58
C HIS A 397 -20.36 20.81 -9.57
N ALA A 398 -20.92 20.79 -8.36
CA ALA A 398 -20.59 19.75 -7.39
C ALA A 398 -21.20 18.39 -7.80
N ARG A 399 -20.55 17.30 -7.40
CA ARG A 399 -21.00 15.93 -7.64
C ARG A 399 -21.23 15.22 -6.32
N PHE A 400 -22.44 14.76 -6.10
CA PHE A 400 -22.82 13.92 -4.97
C PHE A 400 -23.05 12.50 -5.51
N LEU A 401 -22.24 11.55 -5.07
CA LEU A 401 -22.27 10.16 -5.52
C LEU A 401 -22.46 9.25 -4.31
N ASN A 402 -23.61 8.58 -4.20
CA ASN A 402 -23.92 7.73 -3.04
C ASN A 402 -23.76 8.50 -1.70
N VAL A 403 -24.36 9.70 -1.64
CA VAL A 403 -24.34 10.55 -0.45
C VAL A 403 -25.68 10.46 0.26
N LYS A 404 -25.68 10.34 1.60
CA LYS A 404 -26.90 10.45 2.41
C LYS A 404 -27.15 11.91 2.76
N LEU A 405 -28.35 12.42 2.45
CA LEU A 405 -28.77 13.80 2.73
C LEU A 405 -30.10 13.85 3.49
N ALA A 406 -30.45 12.80 4.23
CA ALA A 406 -31.71 12.74 4.97
C ALA A 406 -31.78 13.89 5.99
N GLY A 407 -32.79 14.77 5.86
CA GLY A 407 -32.96 15.93 6.75
C GLY A 407 -31.97 17.07 6.51
N ALA A 408 -31.11 17.01 5.49
CA ALA A 408 -30.20 18.10 5.16
C ALA A 408 -30.96 19.32 4.60
N THR A 409 -30.50 20.52 4.93
CA THR A 409 -31.09 21.79 4.45
C THR A 409 -30.26 22.37 3.31
N LEU A 410 -30.89 22.71 2.18
CA LEU A 410 -30.23 23.36 1.03
C LEU A 410 -30.81 24.76 0.73
N TYR A 411 -31.40 25.43 1.73
CA TYR A 411 -32.08 26.70 1.54
C TYR A 411 -31.16 27.76 0.91
N LYS A 412 -31.57 28.35 -0.23
CA LYS A 412 -30.77 29.32 -1.00
C LYS A 412 -29.39 28.83 -1.44
N ALA A 413 -29.15 27.52 -1.49
CA ALA A 413 -27.91 26.97 -2.04
C ALA A 413 -27.83 27.18 -3.56
N LYS A 414 -26.64 27.47 -4.09
CA LYS A 414 -26.40 27.66 -5.53
C LYS A 414 -26.13 26.31 -6.18
N LEU A 415 -27.09 25.77 -6.93
CA LEU A 415 -27.05 24.40 -7.46
C LEU A 415 -26.70 24.28 -8.96
N GLY A 416 -26.37 25.37 -9.66
CA GLY A 416 -26.12 25.33 -11.11
C GLY A 416 -25.07 24.28 -11.51
N GLY A 417 -25.47 23.31 -12.34
CA GLY A 417 -24.60 22.21 -12.80
C GLY A 417 -24.32 21.10 -11.77
N THR A 418 -24.98 21.11 -10.60
CA THR A 418 -24.81 20.08 -9.56
C THR A 418 -25.38 18.75 -10.03
N LYS A 419 -24.68 17.64 -9.76
CA LYS A 419 -25.12 16.28 -10.10
C LYS A 419 -25.34 15.46 -8.83
N PHE A 420 -26.50 14.83 -8.71
CA PHE A 420 -26.83 13.87 -7.66
C PHE A 420 -26.99 12.48 -8.28
N ARG A 421 -26.19 11.50 -7.84
CA ARG A 421 -26.23 10.11 -8.34
C ARG A 421 -26.26 9.14 -7.18
N LYS A 422 -27.29 8.27 -7.14
CA LYS A 422 -27.53 7.33 -6.03
C LYS A 422 -27.56 8.02 -4.65
N THR A 423 -27.93 9.30 -4.61
CA THR A 423 -27.98 10.12 -3.39
C THR A 423 -29.38 10.00 -2.77
N SER A 424 -29.48 9.69 -1.48
CA SER A 424 -30.76 9.72 -0.78
C SER A 424 -31.09 11.15 -0.38
N LEU A 425 -32.09 11.73 -1.04
CA LEU A 425 -32.56 13.09 -0.79
C LEU A 425 -34.04 13.04 -0.42
N LYS A 426 -34.37 13.35 0.85
CA LYS A 426 -35.76 13.64 1.25
C LYS A 426 -35.88 15.16 1.35
N LEU A 427 -36.24 15.78 0.24
CA LEU A 427 -36.22 17.23 0.10
C LEU A 427 -37.28 17.86 1.01
N THR A 428 -36.86 18.68 1.98
CA THR A 428 -37.76 19.60 2.68
C THR A 428 -37.39 21.02 2.26
N ILE A 429 -37.97 21.51 1.16
CA ILE A 429 -37.82 22.92 0.78
C ILE A 429 -38.69 23.74 1.73
N ARG A 430 -38.10 24.37 2.76
CA ARG A 430 -38.81 25.38 3.56
C ARG A 430 -38.69 26.74 2.84
N GLY A 431 -39.79 27.22 2.27
CA GLY A 431 -39.91 28.61 1.80
C GLY A 431 -39.86 29.62 2.97
N PRO A 432 -39.61 30.91 2.71
CA PRO A 432 -39.73 31.94 3.73
C PRO A 432 -41.20 32.03 4.17
N GLY A 433 -41.55 31.48 5.34
CA GLY A 433 -42.93 31.45 5.85
C GLY A 433 -43.40 30.17 6.54
N GLY A 434 -42.54 29.15 6.74
CA GLY A 434 -42.86 28.06 7.67
C GLY A 434 -44.00 27.10 7.26
N ARG A 435 -44.47 27.12 6.01
CA ARG A 435 -45.38 26.08 5.49
C ARG A 435 -44.63 25.13 4.55
N ALA A 436 -44.78 23.83 4.80
CA ALA A 436 -44.17 22.76 4.01
C ALA A 436 -44.80 22.73 2.61
N ALA A 437 -43.98 22.83 1.56
CA ALA A 437 -44.42 22.65 0.18
C ALA A 437 -43.81 21.37 -0.39
N SER A 438 -44.73 20.47 -0.79
CA SER A 438 -44.62 19.28 -1.66
C SER A 438 -43.37 18.41 -1.62
N THR A 439 -43.59 17.14 -1.28
CA THR A 439 -42.63 16.03 -1.43
C THR A 439 -42.36 15.76 -2.91
N VAL A 440 -41.11 15.94 -3.36
CA VAL A 440 -40.65 15.38 -4.64
C VAL A 440 -40.11 13.99 -4.35
N THR A 441 -40.88 12.96 -4.68
CA THR A 441 -40.40 11.57 -4.77
C THR A 441 -39.58 11.37 -6.05
N PRO A 442 -38.56 10.50 -6.06
CA PRO A 442 -37.84 10.16 -7.28
C PRO A 442 -38.78 9.47 -8.28
N ALA A 443 -38.60 9.71 -9.57
CA ALA A 443 -39.28 8.95 -10.62
C ALA A 443 -38.99 7.44 -10.49
N PRO A 444 -39.98 6.56 -10.73
CA PRO A 444 -39.76 5.12 -10.69
C PRO A 444 -38.80 4.68 -11.80
N GLN A 445 -38.04 3.61 -11.54
CA GLN A 445 -37.19 2.96 -12.52
C GLN A 445 -38.03 2.48 -13.72
N ALA A 446 -37.53 2.69 -14.94
CA ALA A 446 -38.07 2.01 -16.11
C ALA A 446 -37.89 0.49 -15.94
N PRO A 447 -38.88 -0.34 -16.31
CA PRO A 447 -38.77 -1.79 -16.19
C PRO A 447 -37.66 -2.33 -17.08
N VAL A 448 -36.90 -3.29 -16.55
CA VAL A 448 -35.88 -4.05 -17.27
C VAL A 448 -36.59 -5.01 -18.23
N SER A 449 -36.32 -4.89 -19.53
CA SER A 449 -36.74 -5.87 -20.53
C SER A 449 -36.04 -7.22 -20.26
N PRO A 450 -36.76 -8.37 -20.31
CA PRO A 450 -36.13 -9.67 -20.11
C PRO A 450 -35.24 -10.06 -21.30
N GLN A 451 -34.02 -10.51 -21.01
CA GLN A 451 -33.15 -11.18 -21.99
C GLN A 451 -33.71 -12.57 -22.35
N PRO A 452 -33.53 -13.04 -23.59
CA PRO A 452 -33.96 -14.37 -23.99
C PRO A 452 -33.03 -15.45 -23.41
N THR A 453 -33.63 -16.41 -22.70
CA THR A 453 -33.00 -17.61 -22.17
C THR A 453 -32.65 -18.60 -23.30
N LYS A 454 -31.41 -19.10 -23.31
CA LYS A 454 -30.98 -20.27 -24.12
C LYS A 454 -31.52 -21.58 -23.52
N PRO A 455 -31.76 -22.63 -24.34
CA PRO A 455 -32.48 -23.83 -23.92
C PRO A 455 -31.60 -24.81 -23.14
N VAL A 456 -32.22 -25.50 -22.17
CA VAL A 456 -31.65 -26.63 -21.42
C VAL A 456 -32.14 -27.94 -22.02
N ILE A 457 -31.22 -28.89 -22.27
CA ILE A 457 -31.50 -30.30 -22.63
C ILE A 457 -31.06 -31.19 -21.45
N PRO A 458 -31.76 -32.29 -21.09
CA PRO A 458 -31.71 -32.86 -19.73
C PRO A 458 -30.87 -34.15 -19.54
N LYS A 459 -30.34 -34.28 -18.31
CA LYS A 459 -30.06 -35.43 -17.40
C LYS A 459 -29.45 -36.78 -17.88
N SER A 460 -28.44 -37.27 -17.13
CA SER A 460 -28.39 -38.61 -16.48
C SER A 460 -27.26 -38.66 -15.41
N GLN A 461 -27.58 -38.90 -14.13
CA GLN A 461 -27.35 -40.11 -13.27
C GLN A 461 -25.89 -40.30 -12.78
N ASP A 462 -25.63 -40.10 -11.47
CA ASP A 462 -25.35 -41.10 -10.39
C ASP A 462 -23.96 -41.79 -10.52
N SER A 463 -23.05 -41.94 -9.55
CA SER A 463 -22.84 -41.59 -8.12
C SER A 463 -21.29 -41.73 -7.83
N PRO A 464 -20.75 -41.99 -6.62
CA PRO A 464 -19.99 -41.03 -5.78
C PRO A 464 -18.51 -41.39 -5.49
N SER A 465 -17.68 -40.41 -5.08
CA SER A 465 -16.40 -40.68 -4.38
C SER A 465 -16.12 -39.61 -3.30
N THR A 466 -16.42 -39.92 -2.03
CA THR A 466 -15.44 -40.24 -0.96
C THR A 466 -14.32 -39.21 -0.76
N THR A 467 -14.49 -38.36 0.25
CA THR A 467 -13.45 -37.49 0.83
C THR A 467 -13.02 -38.08 2.18
N PRO A 468 -11.73 -38.25 2.49
CA PRO A 468 -11.29 -38.51 3.86
C PRO A 468 -10.96 -37.21 4.60
N PRO A 469 -11.19 -37.12 5.93
CA PRO A 469 -10.90 -35.92 6.71
C PRO A 469 -9.43 -35.89 7.16
N GLN A 470 -8.79 -34.72 7.03
CA GLN A 470 -7.49 -34.47 7.63
C GLN A 470 -7.62 -34.13 9.11
N SER A 471 -6.75 -34.79 9.88
CA SER A 471 -6.57 -34.78 11.32
C SER A 471 -5.88 -33.51 11.86
N ALA A 472 -6.29 -33.12 13.07
CA ALA A 472 -5.73 -32.05 13.89
C ALA A 472 -4.31 -32.38 14.41
N PRO A 473 -3.47 -31.37 14.73
CA PRO A 473 -2.16 -31.60 15.33
C PRO A 473 -2.23 -31.64 16.87
N THR A 474 -1.67 -32.72 17.42
CA THR A 474 -1.40 -32.99 18.84
C THR A 474 -0.19 -32.23 19.38
N GLU A 475 -0.32 -31.79 20.63
CA GLU A 475 0.73 -31.27 21.51
C GLU A 475 1.92 -32.22 21.63
N SER A 476 3.15 -31.69 21.57
CA SER A 476 4.37 -32.39 21.98
C SER A 476 4.90 -31.79 23.27
N ALA A 477 4.95 -32.63 24.31
CA ALA A 477 5.49 -32.34 25.62
C ALA A 477 7.03 -32.24 25.63
N SER A 478 7.52 -31.33 26.46
CA SER A 478 8.92 -31.20 26.89
C SER A 478 9.35 -32.38 27.78
N PRO A 479 10.62 -32.84 27.74
CA PRO A 479 11.16 -33.73 28.75
C PRO A 479 11.83 -32.96 29.91
N GLN A 480 11.57 -33.39 31.14
CA GLN A 480 12.30 -33.02 32.35
C GLN A 480 13.77 -33.52 32.31
N PRO A 481 14.69 -32.88 33.03
CA PRO A 481 16.01 -33.43 33.32
C PRO A 481 15.96 -34.36 34.55
N THR A 482 16.66 -35.48 34.44
CA THR A 482 16.94 -36.46 35.50
C THR A 482 17.99 -35.93 36.48
N GLU A 483 17.66 -35.94 37.78
CA GLU A 483 18.63 -35.90 38.87
C GLU A 483 19.46 -37.19 38.90
N ASN A 484 20.79 -37.06 38.97
CA ASN A 484 21.69 -38.12 39.43
C ASN A 484 22.56 -37.53 40.54
N GLY A 485 22.42 -38.08 41.73
CA GLY A 485 23.32 -37.87 42.85
C GLY A 485 24.46 -38.90 42.89
N SER A 486 25.43 -38.60 43.77
CA SER A 486 26.52 -39.44 44.31
C SER A 486 27.55 -39.99 43.32
N ASP A 487 28.79 -39.47 43.35
CA ASP A 487 29.82 -40.02 44.25
C ASP A 487 31.13 -39.21 44.22
N SER A 488 31.71 -38.99 45.40
CA SER A 488 33.11 -38.63 45.64
C SER A 488 33.77 -39.79 46.39
N PRO A 489 35.05 -40.06 46.11
CA PRO A 489 36.09 -39.89 47.14
C PRO A 489 37.32 -39.19 46.51
N GLY A 490 38.16 -38.42 47.19
CA GLY A 490 38.66 -38.49 48.56
C GLY A 490 40.19 -38.46 48.47
N ASP A 491 40.78 -37.27 48.67
CA ASP A 491 42.03 -36.93 49.39
C ASP A 491 42.51 -35.51 49.04
#